data_AF-A0A9D8A030-F1
#
_entry.id   AF-A0A9D8A030-F1
#
_cell.length_a   1.000
_cell.length_b   1.000
_cell.length_c   1.000
_cell.angle_alpha   90.00
_cell.angle_beta   90.00
_cell.angle_gamma   90.00
#
_symmetry.space_group_name_H-M   'P 1'
#
loop_
_entity.id
_entity.type
_entity.pdbx_description
1 polymer ?
#
loop_
_entity_poly.entity_id
_entity_poly.type
_entity_poly.pdbx_seq_one_letter_code
_entity_poly.pdbx_strand_id
1 'polypeptide(L)'
;MKPQEIEDLSFKIIEQEAGDHRFSDEQWPIVRRMIHTSADFEYMNTIQFYPDAIQKGIKAIQNGCQIFTDTNMARVGIRKKEIHEFGGKVSCLIADKDVAKKAKDTGTTRALAAVDMACGGMKDGIYVIGNAPTALLRLIELIKDKKASPALVIGFPVGFVNAAESKDALMTLDFPYITNKGRKGGSNIAASIVNALSIMAVEQK
;
A
#
# COMPACT_ATOMS: atom_id res chain seq x y z
N MET A 1 -27.59 14.17 -6.71
CA MET A 1 -26.30 13.81 -7.33
C MET A 1 -26.03 12.34 -7.02
N LYS A 2 -25.78 11.53 -8.03
CA LYS A 2 -25.41 10.11 -7.88
C LYS A 2 -23.98 9.99 -7.34
N PRO A 3 -23.60 8.87 -6.70
CA PRO A 3 -22.25 8.69 -6.16
C PRO A 3 -21.13 8.95 -7.18
N GLN A 4 -21.29 8.50 -8.43
CA GLN A 4 -20.30 8.74 -9.49
C GLN A 4 -20.16 10.23 -9.83
N GLU A 5 -21.28 10.96 -9.94
CA GLU A 5 -21.29 12.39 -10.23
C GLU A 5 -20.57 13.21 -9.14
N ILE A 6 -20.65 12.77 -7.88
CA ILE A 6 -19.94 13.38 -6.76
C ILE A 6 -18.43 13.15 -6.91
N GLU A 7 -18.01 11.92 -7.17
CA GLU A 7 -16.59 11.58 -7.35
C GLU A 7 -15.98 12.32 -8.55
N ASP A 8 -16.67 12.35 -9.68
CA ASP A 8 -16.22 13.06 -10.89
C ASP A 8 -16.04 14.56 -10.63
N LEU A 9 -16.98 15.17 -9.89
CA LEU A 9 -16.88 16.57 -9.50
C LEU A 9 -15.72 16.79 -8.52
N SER A 10 -15.53 15.92 -7.53
CA SER A 10 -14.41 15.99 -6.59
C SER A 10 -13.06 15.87 -7.31
N PHE A 11 -12.92 14.96 -8.27
CA PHE A 11 -11.71 14.88 -9.08
C PHE A 11 -11.50 16.14 -9.89
N LYS A 12 -12.53 16.69 -10.52
CA LYS A 12 -12.41 17.96 -11.26
C LYS A 12 -11.91 19.11 -10.37
N ILE A 13 -12.38 19.20 -9.13
CA ILE A 13 -11.91 20.20 -8.16
C ILE A 13 -10.44 19.96 -7.82
N ILE A 14 -10.05 18.70 -7.56
CA ILE A 14 -8.66 18.34 -7.26
C ILE A 14 -7.73 18.68 -8.43
N GLU A 15 -8.13 18.42 -9.69
CA GLU A 15 -7.34 18.82 -10.87
C GLU A 15 -7.11 20.33 -10.91
N GLN A 16 -8.16 21.11 -10.66
CA GLN A 16 -8.09 22.58 -10.67
C GLN A 16 -7.20 23.13 -9.55
N GLU A 17 -7.31 22.58 -8.34
CA GLU A 17 -6.53 23.02 -7.18
C GLU A 17 -5.08 22.53 -7.21
N ALA A 18 -4.82 21.35 -7.77
CA ALA A 18 -3.48 20.81 -7.92
C ALA A 18 -2.63 21.62 -8.91
N GLY A 19 -3.26 22.13 -9.97
CA GLY A 19 -2.59 22.86 -11.03
C GLY A 19 -1.51 22.02 -11.72
N ASP A 20 -0.46 22.68 -12.21
CA ASP A 20 0.66 22.01 -12.85
C ASP A 20 1.47 21.18 -11.83
N HIS A 21 1.70 19.90 -12.16
CA HIS A 21 2.40 18.98 -11.29
C HIS A 21 3.43 18.11 -12.03
N ARG A 22 4.41 17.58 -11.28
CA ARG A 22 5.51 16.76 -11.81
C ARG A 22 5.14 15.31 -12.14
N PHE A 23 3.93 14.87 -11.84
CA PHE A 23 3.53 13.47 -11.96
C PHE A 23 3.26 13.08 -13.40
N SER A 24 3.68 11.86 -13.79
CA SER A 24 3.30 11.26 -15.06
C SER A 24 1.83 10.85 -15.09
N ASP A 25 1.32 10.53 -16.29
CA ASP A 25 -0.04 10.01 -16.49
C ASP A 25 -0.33 8.73 -15.68
N GLU A 26 0.70 7.95 -15.36
CA GLU A 26 0.57 6.77 -14.51
C GLU A 26 0.58 7.11 -13.02
N GLN A 27 1.37 8.10 -12.61
CA GLN A 27 1.50 8.49 -11.21
C GLN A 27 0.30 9.32 -10.74
N TRP A 28 -0.22 10.19 -11.60
CA TRP A 28 -1.26 11.13 -11.23
C TRP A 28 -2.56 10.48 -10.73
N PRO A 29 -3.12 9.42 -11.36
CA PRO A 29 -4.29 8.72 -10.85
C PRO A 29 -4.14 8.23 -9.41
N ILE A 30 -2.92 7.81 -9.02
CA ILE A 30 -2.61 7.39 -7.65
C ILE A 30 -2.61 8.59 -6.70
N VAL A 31 -1.88 9.65 -7.05
CA VAL A 31 -1.76 10.86 -6.22
C VAL A 31 -3.12 11.54 -6.05
N ARG A 32 -3.88 11.72 -7.13
CA ARG A 32 -5.23 12.29 -7.11
C ARG A 32 -6.16 11.52 -6.19
N ARG A 33 -6.08 10.17 -6.21
CA ARG A 33 -6.91 9.33 -5.34
C ARG A 33 -6.48 9.39 -3.87
N MET A 34 -5.19 9.59 -3.59
CA MET A 34 -4.72 9.88 -2.24
C MET A 34 -5.27 11.22 -1.72
N ILE A 35 -5.18 12.28 -2.54
CA ILE A 35 -5.74 13.60 -2.19
C ILE A 35 -7.25 13.49 -1.96
N HIS A 36 -7.97 12.82 -2.86
CA HIS A 36 -9.42 12.62 -2.75
C HIS A 36 -9.83 11.95 -1.43
N THR A 37 -9.07 10.95 -0.97
CA THR A 37 -9.43 10.24 0.27
C THR A 37 -9.03 10.99 1.55
N SER A 38 -8.20 12.03 1.47
CA SER A 38 -7.66 12.73 2.64
C SER A 38 -7.89 14.24 2.66
N ALA A 39 -8.33 14.83 1.55
CA ALA A 39 -8.35 16.26 1.31
C ALA A 39 -7.00 16.94 1.61
N ASP A 40 -5.89 16.29 1.28
CA ASP A 40 -4.54 16.72 1.68
C ASP A 40 -3.59 16.74 0.48
N PHE A 41 -3.33 17.94 -0.05
CA PHE A 41 -2.43 18.16 -1.18
C PHE A 41 -0.95 18.01 -0.82
N GLU A 42 -0.58 17.93 0.47
CA GLU A 42 0.82 17.74 0.88
C GLU A 42 1.39 16.39 0.37
N TYR A 43 0.52 15.42 0.06
CA TYR A 43 0.96 14.17 -0.55
C TYR A 43 1.65 14.38 -1.91
N MET A 44 1.36 15.45 -2.65
CA MET A 44 2.10 15.79 -3.88
C MET A 44 3.60 16.03 -3.63
N ASN A 45 3.92 16.57 -2.46
CA ASN A 45 5.29 16.90 -2.08
C ASN A 45 6.01 15.71 -1.44
N THR A 46 5.27 14.85 -0.75
CA THR A 46 5.87 13.78 0.08
C THR A 46 5.92 12.43 -0.60
N ILE A 47 5.04 12.12 -1.57
CA ILE A 47 5.00 10.81 -2.23
C ILE A 47 6.28 10.50 -3.00
N GLN A 48 6.69 9.23 -2.90
CA GLN A 48 7.85 8.65 -3.57
C GLN A 48 7.45 7.32 -4.22
N PHE A 49 7.89 7.16 -5.47
CA PHE A 49 7.70 5.96 -6.26
C PHE A 49 9.08 5.38 -6.59
N TYR A 50 9.27 4.08 -6.38
CA TYR A 50 10.40 3.38 -6.98
C TYR A 50 10.18 3.25 -8.50
N PRO A 51 11.25 3.23 -9.34
CA PRO A 51 11.11 2.99 -10.77
C PRO A 51 10.25 1.76 -11.09
N ASP A 52 9.29 1.88 -12.01
CA ASP A 52 8.37 0.81 -12.41
C ASP A 52 7.47 0.23 -11.31
N ALA A 53 7.38 0.84 -10.12
CA ALA A 53 6.56 0.33 -9.02
C ALA A 53 5.08 0.17 -9.41
N ILE A 54 4.55 1.12 -10.17
CA ILE A 54 3.17 1.11 -10.67
C ILE A 54 2.96 -0.07 -11.62
N GLN A 55 3.85 -0.22 -12.59
CA GLN A 55 3.80 -1.31 -13.57
C GLN A 55 3.92 -2.69 -12.93
N LYS A 56 4.82 -2.84 -11.96
CA LYS A 56 4.95 -4.09 -11.19
C LYS A 56 3.70 -4.38 -10.35
N GLY A 57 3.10 -3.36 -9.75
CA GLY A 57 1.84 -3.48 -9.02
C GLY A 57 0.69 -3.92 -9.90
N ILE A 58 0.52 -3.28 -11.06
CA ILE A 58 -0.50 -3.63 -12.06
C ILE A 58 -0.33 -5.08 -12.52
N LYS A 59 0.89 -5.46 -12.93
CA LYS A 59 1.19 -6.81 -13.40
C LYS A 59 0.97 -7.87 -12.32
N ALA A 60 1.30 -7.57 -11.06
CA ALA A 60 1.03 -8.48 -9.95
C ALA A 60 -0.49 -8.72 -9.79
N ILE A 61 -1.29 -7.65 -9.83
CA ILE A 61 -2.75 -7.75 -9.76
C ILE A 61 -3.30 -8.57 -10.93
N GLN A 62 -2.88 -8.28 -12.16
CA GLN A 62 -3.30 -9.01 -13.37
C GLN A 62 -2.94 -10.50 -13.31
N ASN A 63 -1.86 -10.86 -12.63
CA ASN A 63 -1.43 -12.24 -12.40
C ASN A 63 -2.14 -12.93 -11.21
N GLY A 64 -3.12 -12.29 -10.58
CA GLY A 64 -3.88 -12.87 -9.47
C GLY A 64 -3.11 -12.93 -8.14
N CYS A 65 -2.27 -11.93 -7.86
CA CYS A 65 -1.41 -11.93 -6.67
C CYS A 65 -2.19 -11.97 -5.34
N GLN A 66 -1.51 -12.43 -4.28
CA GLN A 66 -1.97 -12.23 -2.90
C GLN A 66 -1.61 -10.82 -2.42
N ILE A 67 -2.57 -10.14 -1.81
CA ILE A 67 -2.38 -8.84 -1.17
C ILE A 67 -2.51 -9.01 0.35
N PHE A 68 -1.45 -8.70 1.08
CA PHE A 68 -1.45 -8.71 2.54
C PHE A 68 -1.49 -7.30 3.10
N THR A 69 -2.29 -7.09 4.15
CA THR A 69 -2.35 -5.81 4.86
C THR A 69 -1.93 -5.94 6.31
N ASP A 70 -1.29 -4.91 6.85
CA ASP A 70 -0.92 -4.84 8.27
C ASP A 70 -2.13 -4.63 9.20
N THR A 71 -3.21 -4.04 8.68
CA THR A 71 -4.45 -3.80 9.44
C THR A 71 -5.71 -4.27 8.71
N ASN A 72 -6.74 -4.58 9.49
CA ASN A 72 -8.08 -4.83 8.95
C ASN A 72 -8.68 -3.58 8.31
N MET A 73 -8.33 -2.38 8.77
CA MET A 73 -8.82 -1.13 8.19
C MET A 73 -8.37 -0.99 6.73
N ALA A 74 -7.08 -1.23 6.44
CA ALA A 74 -6.58 -1.25 5.07
C ALA A 74 -7.25 -2.37 4.26
N ARG A 75 -7.37 -3.59 4.82
CA ARG A 75 -8.06 -4.71 4.16
C ARG A 75 -9.48 -4.34 3.75
N VAL A 76 -10.25 -3.69 4.63
CA VAL A 76 -11.64 -3.31 4.37
C VAL A 76 -11.73 -2.18 3.34
N GLY A 77 -10.82 -1.20 3.38
CA GLY A 77 -10.79 -0.08 2.41
C GLY A 77 -10.42 -0.47 0.97
N ILE A 78 -9.76 -1.61 0.77
CA ILE A 78 -9.41 -2.10 -0.58
C ILE A 78 -10.65 -2.63 -1.31
N ARG A 79 -10.87 -2.24 -2.57
CA ARG A 79 -11.93 -2.75 -3.44
C ARG A 79 -11.54 -4.15 -3.93
N LYS A 80 -12.36 -5.15 -3.61
CA LYS A 80 -12.03 -6.55 -3.93
C LYS A 80 -12.53 -7.01 -5.29
N LYS A 81 -13.48 -6.29 -5.90
CA LYS A 81 -14.11 -6.72 -7.16
C LYS A 81 -13.06 -6.89 -8.26
N GLU A 82 -12.27 -5.85 -8.48
CA GLU A 82 -11.23 -5.80 -9.52
C GLU A 82 -10.12 -6.83 -9.23
N ILE A 83 -9.73 -6.99 -7.97
CA ILE A 83 -8.71 -7.96 -7.55
C ILE A 83 -9.18 -9.40 -7.77
N HIS A 84 -10.43 -9.70 -7.40
CA HIS A 84 -11.02 -11.03 -7.55
C HIS A 84 -11.23 -11.39 -9.02
N GLU A 85 -11.45 -10.42 -9.90
CA GLU A 85 -11.57 -10.65 -11.36
C GLU A 85 -10.32 -11.32 -11.93
N PHE A 86 -9.14 -10.98 -11.41
CA PHE A 86 -7.86 -11.60 -11.79
C PHE A 86 -7.48 -12.81 -10.91
N GLY A 87 -8.36 -13.25 -9.99
CA GLY A 87 -8.09 -14.37 -9.09
C GLY A 87 -7.27 -14.04 -7.84
N GLY A 88 -6.96 -12.76 -7.60
CA GLY A 88 -6.24 -12.30 -6.42
C GLY A 88 -7.07 -12.38 -5.13
N LYS A 89 -6.42 -12.22 -3.97
CA LYS A 89 -7.08 -12.19 -2.65
C LYS A 89 -6.47 -11.12 -1.76
N VAL A 90 -7.29 -10.55 -0.87
CA VAL A 90 -6.84 -9.54 0.12
C VAL A 90 -7.01 -10.09 1.54
N SER A 91 -5.90 -10.22 2.26
CA SER A 91 -5.83 -10.86 3.58
C SER A 91 -5.13 -9.99 4.62
N CYS A 92 -5.55 -10.11 5.88
CA CYS A 92 -4.91 -9.46 7.02
C CYS A 92 -4.76 -10.47 8.14
N LEU A 93 -3.52 -10.80 8.50
CA LEU A 93 -3.23 -11.84 9.49
C LEU A 93 -3.20 -11.29 10.93
N ILE A 94 -3.30 -9.96 11.12
CA ILE A 94 -3.11 -9.33 12.44
C ILE A 94 -4.10 -9.82 13.52
N ALA A 95 -5.28 -10.28 13.10
CA ALA A 95 -6.34 -10.79 13.97
C ALA A 95 -6.36 -12.32 14.05
N ASP A 96 -5.45 -13.02 13.38
CA ASP A 96 -5.35 -14.47 13.43
C ASP A 96 -4.91 -14.93 14.83
N LYS A 97 -5.57 -15.98 15.33
CA LYS A 97 -5.24 -16.58 16.63
C LYS A 97 -3.81 -17.13 16.62
N ASP A 98 -3.36 -17.66 15.49
CA ASP A 98 -2.01 -18.20 15.36
C ASP A 98 -0.95 -17.10 15.36
N VAL A 99 -1.25 -15.93 14.77
CA VAL A 99 -0.40 -14.73 14.89
C VAL A 99 -0.31 -14.26 16.33
N ALA A 100 -1.44 -14.20 17.04
CA ALA A 100 -1.47 -13.79 18.44
C ALA A 100 -0.66 -14.75 19.34
N LYS A 101 -0.76 -16.05 19.10
CA LYS A 101 0.03 -17.09 19.78
C LYS A 101 1.51 -16.93 19.48
N LYS A 102 1.90 -16.85 18.20
CA LYS A 102 3.30 -16.68 17.79
C LYS A 102 3.93 -15.42 18.37
N ALA A 103 3.22 -14.30 18.38
CA ALA A 103 3.68 -13.06 18.99
C ALA A 103 3.98 -13.23 20.49
N LYS A 104 3.09 -13.92 21.22
CA LYS A 104 3.27 -14.22 22.64
C LYS A 104 4.47 -15.17 22.87
N ASP A 105 4.56 -16.24 22.09
CA ASP A 105 5.59 -17.27 22.24
C ASP A 105 7.00 -16.73 21.92
N THR A 106 7.09 -15.74 21.03
CA THR A 106 8.37 -15.12 20.62
C THR A 106 8.69 -13.79 21.31
N GLY A 107 7.80 -13.28 22.17
CA GLY A 107 7.96 -11.97 22.81
C GLY A 107 7.95 -10.78 21.83
N THR A 108 7.33 -10.95 20.65
CA THR A 108 7.29 -9.93 19.60
C THR A 108 5.89 -9.29 19.48
N THR A 109 5.78 -8.24 18.67
CA THR A 109 4.47 -7.63 18.38
C THR A 109 3.67 -8.50 17.40
N ARG A 110 2.33 -8.40 17.44
CA ARG A 110 1.47 -9.08 16.46
C ARG A 110 1.79 -8.68 15.02
N ALA A 111 2.20 -7.43 14.81
CA ALA A 111 2.61 -6.93 13.49
C ALA A 111 3.85 -7.69 12.96
N LEU A 112 4.86 -7.88 13.81
CA LEU A 112 6.05 -8.68 13.47
C LEU A 112 5.68 -10.12 13.11
N ALA A 113 4.91 -10.78 13.98
CA ALA A 113 4.48 -12.16 13.78
C ALA A 113 3.62 -12.34 12.52
N ALA A 114 2.74 -11.37 12.21
CA ALA A 114 1.90 -11.37 11.01
C ALA A 114 2.75 -11.29 9.73
N VAL A 115 3.74 -10.40 9.69
CA VAL A 115 4.65 -10.27 8.55
C VAL A 115 5.43 -11.58 8.33
N ASP A 116 5.94 -12.18 9.40
CA ASP A 116 6.64 -13.47 9.30
C ASP A 116 5.74 -14.61 8.79
N MET A 117 4.47 -14.63 9.19
CA MET A 117 3.51 -15.64 8.74
C MET A 117 3.05 -15.43 7.29
N ALA A 118 2.91 -14.18 6.85
CA ALA A 118 2.57 -13.87 5.47
C ALA A 118 3.69 -14.25 4.49
N CYS A 119 4.94 -14.33 4.95
CA CYS A 119 6.15 -14.49 4.14
C CYS A 119 6.06 -15.63 3.11
N GLY A 120 5.56 -16.80 3.49
CA GLY A 120 5.41 -17.93 2.58
C GLY A 120 4.44 -17.68 1.41
N GLY A 121 3.45 -16.78 1.58
CA GLY A 121 2.50 -16.38 0.54
C GLY A 121 2.86 -15.08 -0.18
N MET A 122 3.96 -14.41 0.20
CA MET A 122 4.33 -13.10 -0.33
C MET A 122 5.01 -13.13 -1.70
N LYS A 123 5.41 -14.30 -2.20
CA LYS A 123 6.11 -14.38 -3.49
C LYS A 123 5.24 -13.76 -4.59
N ASP A 124 5.78 -12.75 -5.26
CA ASP A 124 5.10 -11.97 -6.32
C ASP A 124 3.80 -11.27 -5.85
N GLY A 125 3.61 -11.15 -4.53
CA GLY A 125 2.46 -10.52 -3.88
C GLY A 125 2.59 -9.00 -3.69
N ILE A 126 1.57 -8.37 -3.13
CA ILE A 126 1.63 -6.97 -2.70
C ILE A 126 1.50 -6.90 -1.18
N TYR A 127 2.41 -6.18 -0.52
CA TYR A 127 2.31 -5.93 0.92
C TYR A 127 1.95 -4.48 1.20
N VAL A 128 0.87 -4.27 1.96
CA VAL A 128 0.25 -2.97 2.20
C VAL A 128 0.35 -2.65 3.68
N ILE A 129 1.08 -1.59 4.02
CA ILE A 129 1.34 -1.18 5.40
C ILE A 129 0.78 0.22 5.57
N GLY A 130 -0.36 0.33 6.25
CA GLY A 130 -1.03 1.61 6.47
C GLY A 130 -0.89 2.14 7.90
N ASN A 131 -0.36 1.36 8.84
CA ASN A 131 -0.36 1.76 10.25
C ASN A 131 0.93 1.46 11.00
N ALA A 132 1.47 0.24 10.92
CA ALA A 132 2.52 -0.20 11.84
C ALA A 132 3.93 0.01 11.25
N PRO A 133 4.74 0.96 11.76
CA PRO A 133 6.13 1.12 11.30
C PRO A 133 6.98 -0.14 11.55
N THR A 134 6.69 -0.87 12.63
CA THR A 134 7.36 -2.13 12.96
C THR A 134 7.08 -3.23 11.94
N ALA A 135 5.89 -3.24 11.32
CA ALA A 135 5.61 -4.17 10.22
C ALA A 135 6.48 -3.86 9.00
N LEU A 136 6.68 -2.57 8.70
CA LEU A 136 7.49 -2.15 7.55
C LEU A 136 8.98 -2.47 7.77
N LEU A 137 9.52 -2.14 8.95
CA LEU A 137 10.90 -2.48 9.30
C LEU A 137 11.15 -4.00 9.20
N ARG A 138 10.20 -4.81 9.67
CA ARG A 138 10.33 -6.26 9.58
C ARG A 138 10.30 -6.78 8.15
N LEU A 139 9.40 -6.24 7.34
CA LEU A 139 9.34 -6.62 5.94
C LEU A 139 10.64 -6.28 5.22
N ILE A 140 11.22 -5.10 5.51
CA ILE A 140 12.53 -4.69 5.00
C ILE A 140 13.62 -5.70 5.40
N GLU A 141 13.67 -6.14 6.66
CA GLU A 141 14.61 -7.19 7.11
C GLU A 141 14.43 -8.48 6.31
N LEU A 142 13.20 -8.97 6.15
CA LEU A 142 12.93 -10.19 5.41
C LEU A 142 13.29 -10.09 3.92
N ILE A 143 13.10 -8.92 3.31
CA ILE A 143 13.51 -8.65 1.92
C ILE A 143 15.04 -8.67 1.81
N LYS A 144 15.75 -7.99 2.72
CA LYS A 144 17.23 -7.98 2.76
C LYS A 144 17.81 -9.38 2.95
N ASP A 145 17.17 -10.19 3.80
CA ASP A 145 17.52 -11.59 4.05
C ASP A 145 17.10 -12.54 2.91
N LYS A 146 16.48 -12.04 1.83
CA LYS A 146 15.92 -12.82 0.73
C LYS A 146 14.89 -13.87 1.15
N LYS A 147 14.23 -13.65 2.30
CA LYS A 147 13.15 -14.50 2.82
C LYS A 147 11.80 -14.10 2.24
N ALA A 148 11.60 -12.80 1.97
CA ALA A 148 10.39 -12.27 1.33
C ALA A 148 10.73 -11.66 -0.04
N SER A 149 9.85 -11.86 -1.02
CA SER A 149 9.98 -11.33 -2.39
C SER A 149 8.63 -10.86 -2.96
N PRO A 150 7.98 -9.84 -2.36
CA PRO A 150 6.78 -9.25 -2.96
C PRO A 150 7.08 -8.62 -4.33
N ALA A 151 6.06 -8.49 -5.17
CA ALA A 151 6.15 -7.69 -6.39
C ALA A 151 6.15 -6.18 -6.09
N LEU A 152 5.49 -5.77 -4.99
CA LEU A 152 5.38 -4.36 -4.58
C LEU A 152 5.15 -4.22 -3.06
N VAL A 153 5.81 -3.22 -2.45
CA VAL A 153 5.49 -2.74 -1.10
C VAL A 153 4.80 -1.38 -1.14
N ILE A 154 3.63 -1.26 -0.53
CA ILE A 154 2.94 0.01 -0.30
C ILE A 154 3.15 0.39 1.18
N GLY A 155 4.13 1.25 1.44
CA GLY A 155 4.58 1.60 2.78
C GLY A 155 4.10 2.98 3.22
N PHE A 156 2.95 3.04 3.87
CA PHE A 156 2.37 4.28 4.43
C PHE A 156 2.04 4.16 5.93
N PRO A 157 2.91 3.59 6.79
CA PRO A 157 2.67 3.66 8.23
C PRO A 157 2.59 5.12 8.68
N VAL A 158 1.52 5.45 9.40
CA VAL A 158 1.35 6.75 10.06
C VAL A 158 1.87 6.67 11.49
N GLY A 159 2.49 7.73 11.98
CA GLY A 159 2.86 7.80 13.38
C GLY A 159 3.93 8.82 13.71
N PHE A 160 4.13 9.02 15.00
CA PHE A 160 5.14 9.94 15.51
C PHE A 160 6.45 9.24 15.89
N VAL A 161 6.44 7.91 15.97
CA VAL A 161 7.59 7.08 16.33
C VAL A 161 7.86 6.11 15.18
N ASN A 162 9.09 6.11 14.65
CA ASN A 162 9.60 5.22 13.61
C ASN A 162 8.88 5.29 12.24
N ALA A 163 7.82 6.08 12.08
CA ALA A 163 7.06 6.15 10.83
C ALA A 163 7.89 6.79 9.70
N ALA A 164 8.58 7.90 9.97
CA ALA A 164 9.44 8.53 8.98
C ALA A 164 10.65 7.64 8.69
N GLU A 165 11.30 7.14 9.74
CA GLU A 165 12.52 6.33 9.69
C GLU A 165 12.30 5.00 8.97
N SER A 166 11.15 4.34 9.17
CA SER A 166 10.83 3.09 8.48
C SER A 166 10.57 3.28 6.98
N LYS A 167 9.97 4.41 6.59
CA LYS A 167 9.76 4.76 5.19
C LYS A 167 11.05 5.20 4.53
N ASP A 168 11.88 5.96 5.23
CA ASP A 168 13.23 6.31 4.78
C ASP A 168 14.07 5.04 4.55
N ALA A 169 14.02 4.08 5.47
CA ALA A 169 14.67 2.78 5.29
C ALA A 169 14.15 2.01 4.06
N LEU A 170 12.84 2.04 3.78
CA LEU A 170 12.26 1.44 2.58
C LEU A 170 12.83 2.09 1.30
N MET A 171 12.97 3.41 1.30
CA MET A 171 13.50 4.19 0.17
C MET A 171 14.99 3.94 -0.11
N THR A 172 15.73 3.31 0.81
CA THR A 172 17.12 2.90 0.55
C THR A 172 17.23 1.56 -0.19
N LEU A 173 16.13 0.82 -0.34
CA LEU A 173 16.13 -0.47 -1.02
C LEU A 173 16.07 -0.31 -2.54
N ASP A 174 16.84 -1.13 -3.24
CA ASP A 174 16.67 -1.36 -4.67
C ASP A 174 15.51 -2.36 -4.91
N PHE A 175 14.30 -1.93 -4.54
CA PHE A 175 13.12 -2.80 -4.49
C PHE A 175 11.84 -2.01 -4.79
N PRO A 176 10.85 -2.58 -5.51
CA PRO A 176 9.60 -1.89 -5.84
C PRO A 176 8.81 -1.45 -4.60
N TYR A 177 8.65 -0.13 -4.46
CA TYR A 177 7.82 0.47 -3.42
C TYR A 177 7.02 1.69 -3.92
N ILE A 178 5.94 1.98 -3.19
CA ILE A 178 5.28 3.29 -3.16
C ILE A 178 5.18 3.70 -1.69
N THR A 179 5.63 4.91 -1.35
CA THR A 179 5.67 5.42 0.03
C THR A 179 5.61 6.95 0.05
N ASN A 180 5.73 7.58 1.21
CA ASN A 180 5.87 9.02 1.35
C ASN A 180 6.86 9.39 2.45
N LYS A 181 7.53 10.54 2.32
CA LYS A 181 8.39 11.10 3.37
C LYS A 181 7.58 11.55 4.60
N GLY A 182 8.23 11.57 5.76
CA GLY A 182 7.66 12.14 6.99
C GLY A 182 6.69 11.22 7.73
N ARG A 183 5.82 11.80 8.57
CA ARG A 183 4.97 11.05 9.54
C ARG A 183 3.57 10.71 9.02
N LYS A 184 3.12 11.39 7.97
CA LYS A 184 1.82 11.16 7.33
C LYS A 184 1.76 9.79 6.68
N GLY A 185 0.58 9.21 6.63
CA GLY A 185 0.30 7.89 6.10
C GLY A 185 -1.12 7.51 6.45
N GLY A 186 -1.40 6.21 6.56
CA GLY A 186 -2.69 5.74 7.02
C GLY A 186 -3.21 4.58 6.18
N SER A 187 -4.12 3.82 6.79
CA SER A 187 -4.77 2.70 6.13
C SER A 187 -5.67 3.13 4.96
N ASN A 188 -6.29 4.30 5.05
CA ASN A 188 -7.06 4.91 3.96
C ASN A 188 -6.16 5.24 2.76
N ILE A 189 -5.00 5.86 3.01
CA ILE A 189 -4.02 6.20 1.97
C ILE A 189 -3.50 4.93 1.30
N ALA A 190 -3.02 3.97 2.09
CA ALA A 190 -2.48 2.72 1.57
C ALA A 190 -3.52 1.95 0.74
N ALA A 191 -4.78 1.88 1.21
CA ALA A 191 -5.87 1.26 0.46
C ALA A 191 -6.22 2.01 -0.83
N SER A 192 -6.19 3.35 -0.81
CA SER A 192 -6.48 4.18 -1.99
C SER A 192 -5.53 3.91 -3.15
N ILE A 193 -4.26 3.62 -2.85
CA ILE A 193 -3.22 3.29 -3.83
C ILE A 193 -3.51 1.92 -4.45
N VAL A 194 -3.82 0.91 -3.64
CA VAL A 194 -4.23 -0.41 -4.16
C VAL A 194 -5.48 -0.29 -5.04
N ASN A 195 -6.44 0.55 -4.65
CA ASN A 195 -7.66 0.77 -5.42
C ASN A 195 -7.35 1.42 -6.79
N ALA A 196 -6.46 2.41 -6.81
CA ALA A 196 -6.00 3.02 -8.07
C ALA A 196 -5.31 1.99 -8.97
N LEU A 197 -4.35 1.23 -8.43
CA LEU A 197 -3.66 0.16 -9.17
C LEU A 197 -4.62 -0.90 -9.70
N SER A 198 -5.63 -1.28 -8.92
CA SER A 198 -6.61 -2.30 -9.33
C SER A 198 -7.49 -1.82 -10.48
N ILE A 199 -7.84 -0.53 -10.52
CA ILE A 199 -8.60 0.06 -11.62
C ILE A 199 -7.73 0.16 -12.88
N MET A 200 -6.50 0.64 -12.74
CA MET A 200 -5.53 0.68 -13.84
C MET A 200 -5.28 -0.72 -14.42
N ALA A 201 -5.23 -1.75 -13.58
CA ALA A 201 -5.07 -3.14 -14.03
C ALA A 201 -6.24 -3.64 -14.89
N VAL A 202 -7.46 -3.20 -14.60
CA VAL A 202 -8.65 -3.50 -15.41
C VAL A 202 -8.64 -2.69 -16.71
N GLU A 203 -8.24 -1.43 -16.67
CA GLU A 203 -8.17 -0.55 -17.86
C GLU A 203 -7.08 -0.97 -18.86
N GLN A 204 -6.01 -1.61 -18.37
CA GLN A 204 -4.89 -2.12 -19.18
C GLN A 204 -5.00 -3.60 -19.55
N LYS A 205 -6.17 -4.21 -19.34
CA LYS A 205 -6.48 -5.59 -19.71
C LYS A 205 -6.66 -5.73 -21.22
#